data_AF-A0A2G6APB7-F1
#
_entry.id   AF-A0A2G6APB7-F1
#
_cell.length_a   1.000
_cell.length_b   1.000
_cell.length_c   1.000
_cell.angle_alpha   90.00
_cell.angle_beta   90.00
_cell.angle_gamma   90.00
#
_symmetry.space_group_name_H-M   'P 1'
#
loop_
_entity.id
_entity.type
_entity.pdbx_description
1 polymer ?
#
loop_
_entity_poly.entity_id
_entity_poly.type
_entity_poly.pdbx_seq_one_letter_code
_entity_poly.pdbx_strand_id
1 'polypeptide(L)' 'MPEFYQTIMGRKFYERDVVDCVQHVKKIAQELERSNELKEQELQMKMRELSIKEQELFILSAKN' A
#
# COMPACT_ATOMS: atom_id res chain seq x y z
N MET A 1 20.23 5.25 40.96
CA MET A 1 19.01 5.16 40.12
C MET A 1 19.17 3.94 39.22
N PRO A 2 18.21 3.01 39.17
CA PRO A 2 18.24 1.92 38.20
C PRO A 2 18.12 2.47 36.77
N GLU A 3 18.83 1.86 35.82
CA GLU A 3 18.75 2.25 34.41
C GLU A 3 17.36 1.88 33.85
N PHE A 4 16.82 2.65 32.90
CA PHE A 4 15.45 2.48 32.42
C PHE A 4 15.15 1.04 31.97
N TYR A 5 16.05 0.42 31.20
CA TYR A 5 15.90 -0.96 30.71
C TYR A 5 15.88 -2.01 31.83
N GLN A 6 16.40 -1.71 33.02
CA GLN A 6 16.39 -2.62 34.16
C GLN A 6 15.04 -2.60 34.89
N THR A 7 14.27 -1.51 34.73
CA THR A 7 12.94 -1.39 35.31
C THR A 7 11.94 -2.35 34.65
N ILE A 8 10.88 -2.72 35.37
CA ILE A 8 9.80 -3.56 34.83
C ILE A 8 9.18 -2.90 33.58
N MET A 9 9.02 -1.58 33.62
CA MET A 9 8.49 -0.80 32.50
C MET A 9 9.44 -0.82 31.29
N GLY A 10 10.74 -0.60 31.50
CA GLY A 10 11.72 -0.62 30.42
C GLY A 10 11.85 -1.99 29.77
N ARG A 11 11.83 -3.07 30.56
CA ARG A 11 11.79 -4.43 29.99
C ARG A 11 10.56 -4.65 29.12
N LYS A 12 9.37 -4.31 29.61
CA LYS A 12 8.13 -4.40 28.82
C LYS A 12 8.21 -3.58 27.54
N PHE A 13 8.75 -2.37 27.61
CA PHE A 13 8.90 -1.50 26.45
C PHE A 13 9.77 -2.15 25.35
N TYR A 14 10.97 -2.63 25.71
CA TYR A 14 11.88 -3.22 24.73
C TYR A 14 11.48 -4.62 24.26
N GLU A 15 10.97 -5.45 25.15
CA GLU A 15 10.64 -6.86 24.84
C GLU A 15 9.29 -6.99 24.12
N ARG A 16 8.36 -6.05 24.33
CA ARG A 16 7.02 -6.12 23.78
C ARG A 16 6.66 -4.90 22.95
N ASP A 17 6.64 -3.71 23.54
CA ASP A 17 6.03 -2.55 22.88
C ASP A 17 6.78 -2.17 21.59
N VAL A 18 8.12 -2.23 21.60
CA VAL A 18 8.95 -2.02 20.40
C VAL A 18 8.74 -3.13 19.37
N VAL A 19 8.65 -4.38 19.81
CA VAL A 19 8.43 -5.53 18.92
C VAL A 19 7.07 -5.42 18.24
N ASP A 20 6.02 -5.13 19.01
CA ASP A 20 4.66 -4.93 18.52
C ASP A 20 4.62 -3.75 17.52
N CYS A 21 5.30 -2.64 17.83
CA CYS A 21 5.41 -1.50 16.92
C CYS A 21 6.06 -1.90 15.59
N VAL A 22 7.16 -2.63 15.61
CA VAL A 22 7.83 -3.12 14.39
C VAL A 22 6.90 -4.03 13.57
N GLN A 23 6.15 -4.92 14.23
CA GLN A 23 5.18 -5.78 13.53
C GLN A 23 4.06 -4.96 12.89
N HIS A 24 3.53 -3.95 13.58
CA HIS A 24 2.52 -3.06 13.02
C HIS A 24 3.04 -2.27 11.82
N VAL A 25 4.27 -1.73 11.89
CA VAL A 25 4.89 -1.03 10.76
C VAL A 25 5.08 -1.95 9.56
N LYS A 26 5.54 -3.20 9.78
CA LYS A 26 5.66 -4.20 8.70
C LYS A 26 4.32 -4.50 8.06
N LYS A 27 3.26 -4.66 8.87
CA LYS A 27 1.91 -4.91 8.35
C LYS A 27 1.41 -3.73 7.52
N ILE A 28 1.63 -2.50 7.98
CA ILE A 28 1.27 -1.29 7.21
C ILE A 28 2.00 -1.27 5.88
N ALA A 29 3.29 -1.58 5.85
CA ALA A 29 4.07 -1.63 4.62
C ALA A 29 3.51 -2.68 3.62
N GLN A 30 3.16 -3.88 4.10
CA GLN A 30 2.56 -4.93 3.27
C GLN A 30 1.20 -4.53 2.69
N GLU A 31 0.32 -3.93 3.51
CA GLU A 31 -0.99 -3.47 3.02
C GLU A 31 -0.84 -2.31 2.02
N LEU A 32 0.16 -1.44 2.19
CA LEU A 32 0.44 -0.36 1.24
C LEU A 32 0.97 -0.90 -0.09
N GLU A 33 1.90 -1.86 -0.06
CA GLU A 33 2.39 -2.54 -1.26
C GLU A 33 1.23 -3.18 -2.03
N ARG A 34 0.40 -3.97 -1.34
CA ARG A 34 -0.81 -4.56 -1.93
C ARG A 34 -1.77 -3.52 -2.49
N SER A 35 -1.98 -2.41 -1.79
CA SER A 35 -2.84 -1.32 -2.27
C SER A 35 -2.30 -0.69 -3.55
N ASN A 36 -0.97 -0.54 -3.66
CA ASN A 36 -0.34 0.00 -4.86
C ASN A 36 -0.47 -0.96 -6.03
N GLU A 37 -0.28 -2.26 -5.82
CA GLU A 37 -0.48 -3.29 -6.85
C GLU A 37 -1.91 -3.29 -7.39
N LEU A 38 -2.91 -3.23 -6.50
CA LEU A 38 -4.32 -3.14 -6.90
C LEU A 38 -4.61 -1.86 -7.68
N LYS A 39 -3.99 -0.75 -7.28
CA LYS A 39 -4.16 0.53 -7.98
C LYS A 39 -3.55 0.53 -9.37
N GLU A 40 -2.39 -0.09 -9.51
CA GLU A 40 -1.72 -0.30 -10.80
C GLU A 40 -2.58 -1.15 -11.74
N GLN A 41 -3.17 -2.25 -11.24
CA GLN A 41 -4.10 -3.07 -12.02
C GLN A 41 -5.35 -2.29 -12.45
N GLU A 42 -5.94 -1.50 -11.56
CA GLU A 42 -7.08 -0.63 -11.88
C GLU A 42 -6.72 0.39 -12.98
N LEU A 43 -5.53 0.98 -12.90
CA LEU A 43 -5.04 1.94 -13.89
C LEU A 43 -4.86 1.27 -15.25
N GLN A 44 -4.29 0.08 -15.30
CA GLN A 44 -4.11 -0.68 -16.54
C GLN A 44 -5.45 -1.03 -17.19
N MET A 45 -6.46 -1.41 -16.43
CA MET A 45 -7.80 -1.66 -16.95
C MET A 45 -8.40 -0.37 -17.55
N LYS A 46 -8.31 0.75 -16.83
CA LYS A 46 -8.80 2.06 -17.32
C LYS A 46 -8.09 2.50 -18.60
N MET A 47 -6.77 2.29 -18.71
CA MET A 47 -6.02 2.61 -19.92
C MET A 47 -6.50 1.78 -21.12
N ARG A 48 -6.78 0.48 -20.92
CA ARG A 48 -7.35 -0.38 -21.97
C ARG A 48 -8.73 0.09 -22.41
N GLU A 49 -9.61 0.41 -21.46
CA GLU A 49 -10.94 0.94 -21.75
C GLU A 49 -10.89 2.25 -22.54
N LEU A 50 -9.98 3.16 -22.16
CA LEU A 50 -9.78 4.42 -22.87
C LEU A 50 -9.28 4.18 -24.29
N SER A 51 -8.32 3.27 -24.48
CA SER A 51 -7.81 2.94 -25.81
C SER A 51 -8.89 2.36 -26.73
N ILE A 52 -9.77 1.50 -26.21
CA ILE A 52 -10.90 0.97 -26.99
C ILE A 52 -11.85 2.10 -27.39
N LYS A 53 -12.21 2.98 -26.44
CA LYS A 53 -13.09 4.13 -26.73
C LYS A 53 -12.49 5.09 -27.74
N GLU A 54 -11.19 5.35 -27.69
CA GLU A 54 -10.49 6.17 -28.68
C GLU A 54 -10.57 5.55 -30.08
N GLN A 55 -10.39 4.23 -30.19
CA GLN A 55 -10.54 3.51 -31.46
C GLN A 55 -11.98 3.58 -31.99
N GLU A 56 -12.97 3.38 -31.12
CA GLU A 56 -14.40 3.49 -31.50
C GLU A 56 -14.74 4.89 -32.00
N LEU A 57 -14.28 5.93 -31.31
CA LEU A 57 -14.47 7.32 -31.70
C LEU A 57 -13.79 7.62 -33.03
N PHE A 58 -12.56 7.13 -33.24
CA PHE A 58 -11.86 7.29 -34.50
C PHE A 58 -12.65 6.68 -35.67
N ILE A 59 -13.13 5.44 -35.51
CA ILE A 59 -13.94 4.76 -36.54
C ILE A 59 -15.24 5.52 -36.83
N LEU A 60 -15.92 6.03 -35.80
CA LEU A 60 -17.12 6.84 -35.96
C LEU A 60 -16.83 8.16 -36.69
N SER A 61 -15.72 8.83 -36.35
CA SER A 61 -15.33 10.08 -37.00
C SER A 61 -14.94 9.91 -38.46
N ALA A 62 -14.40 8.74 -38.84
CA ALA A 62 -14.01 8.43 -40.21
C ALA A 62 -15.18 7.98 -41.11
N LYS A 63 -16.35 7.67 -40.52
CA LYS A 63 -17.58 7.27 -41.23
C LYS A 63 -18.51 8.44 -41.56
N ASN A 64 -18.34 9.60 -40.91
CA ASN A 64 -19.04 10.85 -41.19
C ASN A 64 -18.23 11.71 -42.15
#